data_AF-A0A2E8XAM2-F1
#
_entry.id   AF-A0A2E8XAM2-F1
#
_cell.length_a   1.000
_cell.length_b   1.000
_cell.length_c   1.000
_cell.angle_alpha   90.00
_cell.angle_beta   90.00
_cell.angle_gamma   90.00
#
_symmetry.space_group_name_H-M   'P 1'
#
loop_
_entity.id
_entity.type
_entity.pdbx_description
1 polymer ?
#
loop_
_entity_poly.entity_id
_entity_poly.type
_entity_poly.pdbx_seq_one_letter_code
_entity_poly.pdbx_strand_id
1 'polypeptide(L)'
;MEGLFIAILNPKIAVFFLSLFSQFLSSEQTHVTHLIMAILAGGIDTIVYCIIVILASTKGTASFLENYGSKVSLIFGIMLIFLSLSLFVSMLTKI
;
A
#
# COMPACT_ATOMS: atom_id res chain seq x y z
N MET A 1 10.75 6.05 10.69
CA MET A 1 10.40 6.93 9.55
C MET A 1 10.52 6.22 8.20
N GLU A 2 11.43 5.26 8.02
CA GLU A 2 11.64 4.56 6.74
C GLU A 2 10.37 3.86 6.21
N GLY A 3 9.63 3.15 7.07
CA GLY A 3 8.40 2.44 6.65
C GLY A 3 7.26 3.35 6.14
N LEU A 4 7.19 4.60 6.62
CA LEU A 4 6.17 5.57 6.18
C LEU A 4 6.45 6.03 4.75
N PHE A 5 7.70 6.39 4.44
CA PHE A 5 8.09 6.79 3.09
C PHE A 5 7.98 5.65 2.09
N ILE A 6 8.31 4.41 2.50
CA ILE A 6 8.13 3.22 1.65
C ILE A 6 6.65 2.98 1.33
N ALA A 7 5.75 3.20 2.30
CA ALA A 7 4.31 3.07 2.07
C ALA A 7 3.78 4.19 1.17
N ILE A 8 4.10 5.46 1.45
CA ILE A 8 3.58 6.61 0.69
C ILE A 8 4.13 6.67 -0.73
N LEU A 9 5.42 6.35 -0.93
CA LEU A 9 6.08 6.41 -2.23
C LEU A 9 5.99 5.09 -3.00
N ASN A 10 5.11 4.17 -2.62
CA ASN A 10 4.98 2.90 -3.32
C ASN A 10 4.28 3.12 -4.68
N PRO A 11 4.97 2.95 -5.82
CA PRO A 11 4.38 3.18 -7.13
C PRO A 11 3.18 2.26 -7.41
N LYS A 12 3.11 1.09 -6.74
CA LYS A 12 1.97 0.18 -6.84
C LYS A 12 0.70 0.77 -6.23
N ILE A 13 0.83 1.52 -5.13
CA ILE A 13 -0.29 2.19 -4.45
C ILE A 13 -0.78 3.36 -5.32
N ALA A 14 0.15 4.12 -5.91
CA ALA A 14 -0.20 5.18 -6.85
C ALA A 14 -0.99 4.65 -8.07
N VAL A 15 -0.54 3.56 -8.68
CA VAL A 15 -1.26 2.91 -9.81
C VAL A 15 -2.63 2.37 -9.38
N PHE A 16 -2.75 1.80 -8.18
CA PHE A 16 -4.03 1.33 -7.65
C PHE A 16 -5.04 2.49 -7.51
N PHE A 17 -4.64 3.57 -6.82
CA PHE A 17 -5.52 4.72 -6.66
C PHE A 17 -5.85 5.40 -7.99
N LEU A 18 -4.89 5.48 -8.93
CA LEU A 18 -5.15 5.96 -10.27
C LEU A 18 -6.27 5.13 -10.94
N SER A 19 -6.24 3.80 -10.83
CA SER A 19 -7.27 2.94 -11.42
C SER A 19 -8.64 3.11 -10.74
N LEU A 20 -8.67 3.20 -9.41
CA LEU A 20 -9.91 3.32 -8.63
C LEU A 20 -10.57 4.69 -8.83
N PHE A 21 -9.77 5.75 -8.92
CA PHE A 21 -10.26 7.12 -9.09
C PHE A 21 -10.38 7.57 -10.54
N SER A 22 -9.81 6.84 -11.52
CA SER A 22 -9.90 7.21 -12.94
C SER A 22 -11.33 7.46 -13.41
N GLN A 23 -12.27 6.63 -12.95
CA GLN A 23 -13.71 6.78 -13.27
C GLN A 23 -14.35 8.05 -12.65
N PHE A 24 -13.73 8.62 -11.63
CA PHE A 24 -14.16 9.84 -10.95
C PHE A 24 -13.37 11.07 -11.41
N LEU A 25 -12.30 10.90 -12.21
CA LEU A 25 -11.56 11.98 -12.84
C LEU A 25 -12.16 12.27 -14.23
N SER A 26 -13.12 13.20 -14.31
CA SER A 26 -13.64 13.68 -15.60
C SER A 26 -12.96 14.99 -16.01
N SER A 27 -12.63 15.11 -17.30
CA SER A 27 -11.97 16.30 -17.86
C SER A 27 -12.80 17.58 -17.75
N GLU A 28 -14.12 17.49 -17.58
CA GLU A 28 -14.99 18.65 -17.32
C GLU A 28 -14.93 19.18 -15.87
N GLN A 29 -14.29 18.49 -14.93
CA GLN A 29 -14.25 18.92 -13.53
C GLN A 29 -13.17 19.96 -13.25
N THR A 30 -13.48 20.90 -12.35
CA THR A 30 -12.53 21.92 -11.90
C THR A 30 -11.39 21.29 -11.09
N HIS A 31 -10.17 21.82 -11.21
CA HIS A 31 -8.99 21.38 -10.43
C HIS A 31 -9.22 21.35 -8.91
N VAL A 32 -10.09 22.23 -8.38
CA VAL A 32 -10.49 22.24 -6.97
C VAL A 32 -11.21 20.94 -6.57
N THR A 33 -12.08 20.41 -7.44
CA THR A 33 -12.78 19.15 -7.19
C THR A 33 -11.79 17.98 -7.12
N HIS A 34 -10.81 17.93 -8.02
CA HIS A 34 -9.74 16.93 -7.96
C HIS A 34 -8.90 17.03 -6.68
N LEU A 35 -8.61 18.26 -6.21
CA LEU A 35 -7.89 18.47 -4.95
C LEU A 35 -8.69 17.93 -3.76
N ILE A 36 -10.00 18.20 -3.70
CA ILE A 36 -10.88 17.69 -2.64
C ILE A 36 -10.92 16.16 -2.68
N MET A 37 -11.03 15.55 -3.86
CA MET A 37 -10.99 14.09 -3.99
C MET A 37 -9.67 13.50 -3.49
N ALA A 38 -8.54 14.13 -3.83
CA ALA A 38 -7.21 13.70 -3.39
C ALA A 38 -7.08 13.79 -1.86
N ILE A 39 -7.54 14.88 -1.25
CA ILE A 39 -7.54 15.05 0.20
C ILE A 39 -8.42 14.01 0.89
N LEU A 40 -9.60 13.73 0.33
CA LEU A 40 -10.53 12.75 0.90
C LEU A 40 -9.97 11.33 0.83
N ALA A 41 -9.38 10.95 -0.31
CA ALA A 41 -8.70 9.68 -0.49
C ALA A 41 -7.51 9.52 0.48
N GLY A 42 -6.64 10.52 0.55
CA GLY A 42 -5.49 10.51 1.47
C GLY A 42 -5.90 10.53 2.94
N GLY A 43 -6.98 11.22 3.28
CA GLY A 43 -7.55 11.25 4.63
C GLY A 43 -8.06 9.87 5.07
N ILE A 44 -8.81 9.18 4.20
CA ILE A 44 -9.29 7.82 4.47
C ILE A 44 -8.09 6.88 4.67
N ASP A 45 -7.10 6.93 3.77
CA ASP A 45 -5.92 6.08 3.84
C ASP A 45 -5.14 6.28 5.15
N THR A 46 -4.97 7.54 5.56
CA THR A 46 -4.32 7.90 6.83
C THR A 46 -5.08 7.34 8.04
N ILE A 47 -6.42 7.50 8.08
CA ILE A 47 -7.24 7.00 9.18
C ILE A 47 -7.14 5.47 9.29
N VAL A 48 -7.23 4.76 8.17
CA VAL A 48 -7.09 3.29 8.15
C VAL A 48 -5.72 2.88 8.68
N TYR A 49 -4.66 3.55 8.25
CA TYR A 49 -3.31 3.23 8.72
C TYR A 49 -3.14 3.49 10.22
N CYS A 50 -3.67 4.61 10.73
CA CYS A 50 -3.69 4.89 12.17
C CYS A 50 -4.44 3.80 12.95
N ILE A 51 -5.59 3.33 12.46
CA ILE A 51 -6.35 2.24 13.08
C ILE A 51 -5.51 0.96 13.11
N ILE A 52 -4.87 0.60 11.99
CA ILE A 52 -4.00 -0.59 11.92
C ILE A 52 -2.85 -0.49 12.92
N VAL A 53 -2.20 0.67 13.03
CA VAL A 53 -1.10 0.89 13.98
C VAL A 53 -1.57 0.75 15.43
N ILE A 54 -2.75 1.29 15.76
CA ILE A 54 -3.33 1.16 17.11
C ILE A 54 -3.65 -0.30 17.42
N LEU A 55 -4.29 -1.02 16.48
CA LEU A 55 -4.55 -2.46 16.63
C LEU A 55 -3.26 -3.25 16.78
N ALA A 56 -2.24 -2.96 15.97
CA ALA A 56 -0.96 -3.63 15.99
C ALA A 56 -0.15 -3.34 17.28
N SER A 57 -0.37 -2.17 17.90
CA SER A 57 0.31 -1.77 19.14
C SER A 57 -0.34 -2.33 20.42
N THR A 58 -1.41 -3.11 20.32
CA THR A 58 -1.97 -3.79 21.49
C THR A 58 -1.03 -4.90 21.98
N LYS A 59 -0.97 -5.09 23.31
CA LYS A 59 -0.06 -6.05 23.96
C LYS A 59 -0.19 -7.49 23.44
N GLY A 60 -1.40 -7.89 23.01
CA GLY A 60 -1.64 -9.20 22.40
C GLY A 60 -0.99 -9.35 21.02
N THR A 61 -1.09 -8.32 20.17
CA THR A 61 -0.48 -8.34 18.83
C THR A 61 1.03 -8.23 18.88
N ALA A 62 1.59 -7.45 19.81
CA ALA A 62 3.04 -7.37 20.01
C ALA A 62 3.66 -8.72 20.41
N SER A 63 3.03 -9.45 21.34
CA SER A 63 3.47 -10.79 21.74
C SER A 63 3.27 -11.83 20.64
N PHE A 64 2.22 -11.70 19.82
CA PHE A 64 2.02 -12.54 18.63
C PHE A 64 3.12 -12.28 17.59
N LEU A 65 3.49 -11.02 17.37
CA LEU A 65 4.55 -10.64 16.43
C LEU A 65 5.95 -11.07 16.92
N GLU A 66 6.20 -11.12 18.21
CA GLU A 66 7.43 -11.74 18.75
C GLU A 66 7.48 -13.25 18.50
N ASN A 67 6.38 -13.96 18.79
CA ASN A 67 6.34 -15.43 18.70
C ASN A 67 6.23 -15.94 17.24
N TYR A 68 5.56 -15.20 16.37
CA TYR A 68 5.31 -15.60 14.98
C TYR A 68 6.00 -14.70 13.96
N GLY A 69 6.68 -13.63 14.38
CA GLY A 69 7.33 -12.66 13.49
C GLY A 69 8.34 -13.28 12.55
N SER A 70 9.08 -14.30 13.01
CA SER A 70 10.00 -15.04 12.13
C SER A 70 9.26 -15.81 11.03
N LYS A 71 8.14 -16.46 11.33
CA LYS A 71 7.32 -17.17 10.34
C LYS A 71 6.64 -16.20 9.36
N VAL A 72 6.12 -15.09 9.87
CA VAL A 72 5.53 -14.02 9.06
C VAL A 72 6.59 -13.44 8.12
N SER A 73 7.79 -13.15 8.63
CA SER A 73 8.91 -12.63 7.81
C SER A 73 9.34 -13.63 6.74
N LEU A 74 9.38 -14.92 7.06
CA LEU A 74 9.71 -15.98 6.09
C LEU A 74 8.65 -16.09 4.98
N ILE A 75 7.37 -16.03 5.34
CA ILE A 75 6.27 -16.04 4.36
C ILE A 75 6.34 -14.81 3.45
N PHE A 76 6.53 -13.62 4.01
CA PHE A 76 6.70 -12.39 3.23
C PHE A 76 7.94 -12.46 2.33
N GLY A 77 9.06 -13.01 2.83
CA GLY A 77 10.27 -13.23 2.05
C GLY A 77 10.01 -14.14 0.84
N ILE A 78 9.31 -15.26 1.04
CA ILE A 78 8.93 -16.17 -0.05
C ILE A 78 8.01 -15.47 -1.06
N MET A 79 7.00 -14.72 -0.59
CA MET A 79 6.12 -13.95 -1.46
C MET A 79 6.90 -12.92 -2.29
N LEU A 80 7.88 -12.24 -1.71
CA LEU A 80 8.72 -11.26 -2.40
C LEU A 80 9.62 -11.92 -3.45
N ILE A 81 10.21 -13.09 -3.15
CA ILE A 81 10.98 -13.87 -4.12
C ILE A 81 10.09 -14.27 -5.30
N PHE A 82 8.88 -14.75 -5.02
CA PHE A 82 7.93 -15.15 -6.06
C PHE A 82 7.49 -13.95 -6.92
N LEU A 83 7.20 -12.81 -6.30
CA LEU A 83 6.86 -11.57 -6.99
C LEU A 83 8.01 -11.10 -7.88
N SER A 84 9.24 -11.12 -7.37
CA SER A 84 10.43 -10.78 -8.14
C SER A 84 10.60 -11.67 -9.36
N LEU A 85 10.44 -12.99 -9.19
CA LEU A 85 10.52 -13.95 -10.29
C LEU A 85 9.42 -13.71 -11.33
N SER A 86 8.19 -13.44 -10.88
CA SER A 86 7.06 -13.11 -11.76
C SER A 86 7.32 -11.83 -12.58
N LEU A 87 7.85 -10.79 -11.94
CA LEU A 87 8.22 -9.54 -12.61
C LEU A 87 9.35 -9.77 -13.63
N PHE A 88 10.36 -10.57 -13.27
CA PHE A 88 11.47 -10.90 -14.16
C PHE A 88 11.00 -11.64 -15.41
N VAL A 89 10.12 -12.64 -15.25
CA VAL A 89 9.52 -13.36 -16.38
C VAL A 89 8.68 -12.42 -17.24
N SER A 90 7.85 -11.57 -16.62
CA SER A 90 7.04 -10.58 -17.35
C SER A 90 7.88 -9.58 -18.14
N MET A 91 9.09 -9.24 -17.66
CA MET A 91 10.00 -8.34 -18.37
C MET A 91 10.61 -9.03 -19.59
N LEU A 92 11.01 -10.31 -19.47
CA LEU A 92 11.55 -11.10 -20.58
C LEU A 92 10.52 -11.40 -21.67
N THR A 93 9.23 -11.53 -21.32
CA THR A 93 8.16 -11.78 -22.31
C THR A 93 7.64 -10.52 -23.00
N LYS A 94 7.92 -9.34 -22.45
CA LYS A 94 7.54 -8.04 -23.05
C LYS A 94 8.64 -7.42 -23.92
N ILE A 95 9.85 -7.98 -23.92
CA ILE A 95 10.98 -7.66 -24.80
C ILE A 95 10.91 -8.58 -26.02
#